data_AF-A0A7U9R9T8-F1
#
_entry.id   AF-A0A7U9R9T8-F1
#
_cell.length_a   1.000
_cell.length_b   1.000
_cell.length_c   1.000
_cell.angle_alpha   90.00
_cell.angle_beta   90.00
_cell.angle_gamma   90.00
#
_symmetry.space_group_name_H-M   'P 1'
#
loop_
_entity.id
_entity.type
_entity.pdbx_description
1 polymer ?
#
loop_
_entity_poly.entity_id
_entity_poly.type
_entity_poly.pdbx_seq_one_letter_code
_entity_poly.pdbx_strand_id
1 'polypeptide(L)'
;MEISLHGANNYTESARYVLDCEGAVGILKRKLTGEIPEYITTFKTFNEGSIDLDPHYFYAYLQPELSEYDAWFNVKDDLLVLGVSVKDMDKIGHYYGRFIAYMEEKHRLRISRQTKEEKWLMPHIRPGCRVDYGVGRILFAGEVAGFLNPMGEGISAGMESGYCAANAVIEHLDNPETVREAYRKSTENLKSYMQRQWSLVGGMAGTFREME
;
A
#
# COMPACT_ATOMS: atom_id res chain seq x y z
N MET A 1 -27.62 11.11 -2.12
CA MET A 1 -27.38 9.68 -1.87
C MET A 1 -27.33 9.50 -0.37
N GLU A 2 -27.98 8.46 0.15
CA GLU A 2 -27.90 8.12 1.58
C GLU A 2 -26.81 7.08 1.81
N ILE A 3 -26.04 7.25 2.88
CA ILE A 3 -24.91 6.39 3.25
C ILE A 3 -25.12 5.95 4.70
N SER A 4 -25.14 4.65 4.93
CA SER A 4 -25.19 4.10 6.29
C SER A 4 -23.78 3.88 6.83
N LEU A 5 -23.49 4.52 7.96
CA LEU A 5 -22.23 4.43 8.68
C LEU A 5 -22.43 3.48 9.87
N HIS A 6 -21.58 2.46 9.96
CA HIS A 6 -21.64 1.43 11.00
C HIS A 6 -20.39 1.51 11.86
N GLY A 7 -20.57 1.67 13.18
CA GLY A 7 -19.48 1.81 14.14
C GLY A 7 -19.99 1.71 15.57
N ALA A 8 -19.49 2.53 16.48
CA ALA A 8 -20.02 2.60 17.85
C ALA A 8 -21.51 3.00 17.88
N ASN A 9 -21.93 3.85 16.94
CA ASN A 9 -23.32 4.16 16.66
C ASN A 9 -23.60 3.94 15.18
N ASN A 10 -24.82 3.48 14.86
CA ASN A 10 -25.29 3.35 13.49
C ASN A 10 -26.11 4.59 13.13
N TYR A 11 -25.78 5.25 12.03
CA TYR A 11 -26.54 6.39 11.54
C TYR A 11 -26.43 6.51 10.01
N THR A 12 -27.30 7.32 9.43
CA THR A 12 -27.34 7.58 7.99
C THR A 12 -27.03 9.03 7.73
N GLU A 13 -26.23 9.29 6.70
CA GLU A 13 -25.92 10.63 6.22
C GLU A 13 -26.33 10.78 4.75
N SER A 14 -26.81 11.98 4.41
CA SER A 14 -27.09 12.34 3.03
C SER A 14 -25.93 13.13 2.43
N ALA A 15 -25.33 12.62 1.35
CA ALA A 15 -24.26 13.31 0.65
C ALA A 15 -24.53 13.39 -0.87
N ARG A 16 -23.95 14.44 -1.49
CA ARG A 16 -23.90 14.56 -2.96
C ARG A 16 -22.81 13.68 -3.56
N TYR A 17 -21.68 13.53 -2.89
CA TYR A 17 -20.56 12.67 -3.27
C TYR A 17 -20.00 11.97 -2.04
N VAL A 18 -19.36 10.82 -2.26
CA VAL A 18 -18.55 10.10 -1.27
C VAL A 18 -17.15 9.97 -1.83
N LEU A 19 -16.16 10.30 -1.01
CA LEU A 19 -14.77 9.93 -1.26
C LEU A 19 -14.48 8.73 -0.36
N ASP A 20 -14.34 7.56 -0.98
CA ASP A 20 -13.98 6.32 -0.32
C ASP A 20 -12.45 6.20 -0.28
N CYS A 21 -11.94 6.20 0.95
CA CYS A 21 -10.52 6.11 1.29
C CYS A 21 -10.28 4.96 2.29
N GLU A 22 -11.02 3.85 2.19
CA GLU A 22 -10.99 2.71 3.12
C GLU A 22 -9.66 1.91 3.13
N GLY A 23 -8.66 2.34 2.37
CA GLY A 23 -7.37 1.65 2.25
C GLY A 23 -7.49 0.29 1.57
N ALA A 24 -6.52 -0.60 1.83
CA ALA A 24 -6.48 -1.93 1.23
C ALA A 24 -7.79 -2.72 1.31
N VAL A 25 -8.56 -2.60 2.40
CA VAL A 25 -9.75 -3.43 2.61
C VAL A 25 -10.87 -3.07 1.63
N GLY A 26 -11.12 -1.79 1.32
CA GLY A 26 -12.13 -1.39 0.30
C GLY A 26 -13.50 -2.07 0.41
N ILE A 27 -14.09 -2.15 1.61
CA ILE A 27 -15.40 -2.80 1.86
C ILE A 27 -16.48 -2.25 0.93
N LEU A 28 -16.57 -0.93 0.80
CA LEU A 28 -17.54 -0.24 -0.03
C LEU A 28 -17.29 -0.54 -1.51
N LYS A 29 -16.05 -0.36 -1.99
CA LYS A 29 -15.67 -0.73 -3.37
C LYS A 29 -16.10 -2.15 -3.72
N ARG A 30 -15.77 -3.15 -2.89
CA ARG A 30 -16.16 -4.55 -3.13
C ARG A 30 -17.67 -4.75 -3.24
N LYS A 31 -18.45 -4.07 -2.39
CA LYS A 31 -19.93 -4.13 -2.46
C LYS A 31 -20.47 -3.52 -3.76
N LEU A 32 -19.83 -2.48 -4.26
CA LEU A 32 -20.25 -1.77 -5.47
C LEU A 32 -19.85 -2.49 -6.76
N THR A 33 -18.65 -3.08 -6.80
CA THR A 33 -18.08 -3.65 -8.03
C THR A 33 -18.12 -5.17 -8.08
N GLY A 34 -18.27 -5.84 -6.93
CA GLY A 34 -18.10 -7.29 -6.80
C GLY A 34 -16.66 -7.78 -6.96
N GLU A 35 -15.69 -6.87 -7.14
CA GLU A 35 -14.28 -7.22 -7.32
C GLU A 35 -13.68 -7.70 -6.00
N ILE A 36 -12.97 -8.83 -6.03
CA ILE A 36 -12.24 -9.35 -4.87
C ILE A 36 -10.76 -8.98 -5.09
N PRO A 37 -10.19 -8.07 -4.31
CA PRO A 37 -8.79 -7.72 -4.42
C PRO A 37 -7.92 -8.88 -3.93
N GLU A 38 -6.78 -9.03 -4.59
CA GLU A 38 -5.68 -9.83 -4.07
C GLU A 38 -4.80 -8.98 -3.15
N TYR A 39 -4.18 -9.61 -2.16
CA TYR A 39 -3.41 -8.93 -1.13
C TYR A 39 -2.00 -9.47 -1.01
N ILE A 40 -1.11 -8.58 -0.58
CA ILE A 40 0.17 -8.91 0.03
C ILE A 40 0.02 -8.68 1.54
N THR A 41 0.46 -9.64 2.34
CA THR A 41 0.52 -9.50 3.79
C THR A 41 1.91 -9.06 4.20
N THR A 42 2.02 -7.94 4.88
CA THR A 42 3.27 -7.50 5.50
C THR A 42 3.33 -8.00 6.94
N PHE A 43 4.52 -8.43 7.37
CA PHE A 43 4.82 -8.75 8.76
C PHE A 43 6.08 -8.01 9.15
N LYS A 44 6.05 -7.33 10.29
CA LYS A 44 7.21 -6.60 10.80
C LYS A 44 7.32 -6.65 12.30
N THR A 45 8.54 -6.49 12.78
CA THR A 45 8.86 -6.40 14.21
C THR A 45 9.57 -5.09 14.50
N PHE A 46 9.48 -4.67 15.76
CA PHE A 46 10.20 -3.54 16.31
C PHE A 46 11.12 -4.06 17.41
N ASN A 47 12.40 -3.72 17.32
CA ASN A 47 13.42 -4.36 18.14
C ASN A 47 14.40 -3.35 18.71
N GLU A 48 14.81 -3.57 19.95
CA GLU A 48 16.01 -2.97 20.52
C GLU A 48 17.20 -3.85 20.16
N GLY A 49 18.35 -3.22 19.90
CA GLY A 49 19.52 -3.96 19.46
C GLY A 49 20.58 -3.10 18.79
N SER A 50 21.44 -3.78 18.04
CA SER A 50 22.47 -3.15 17.21
C SER A 50 22.54 -3.80 15.84
N ILE A 51 22.94 -3.02 14.84
CA ILE A 51 23.17 -3.49 13.47
C ILE A 51 24.25 -2.63 12.80
N ASP A 52 25.01 -3.23 11.88
CA ASP A 52 26.06 -2.57 11.10
C ASP A 52 25.49 -2.03 9.78
N LEU A 53 24.51 -1.14 9.90
CA LEU A 53 23.89 -0.39 8.81
C LEU A 53 23.68 1.06 9.26
N ASP A 54 23.70 1.98 8.30
CA ASP A 54 23.48 3.40 8.57
C ASP A 54 21.98 3.62 8.89
N PRO A 55 21.64 4.12 10.10
CA PRO A 55 20.25 4.24 10.53
C PRO A 55 19.44 5.27 9.74
N HIS A 56 20.07 6.09 8.89
CA HIS A 56 19.39 7.15 8.13
C HIS A 56 18.76 6.67 6.82
N TYR A 57 18.97 5.40 6.44
CA TYR A 57 18.43 4.84 5.19
C TYR A 57 17.30 3.84 5.43
N PHE A 58 16.42 3.76 4.43
CA PHE A 58 15.50 2.64 4.26
C PHE A 58 16.14 1.63 3.31
N TYR A 59 16.27 0.38 3.76
CA TYR A 59 16.88 -0.69 3.00
C TYR A 59 15.80 -1.65 2.53
N ALA A 60 15.63 -1.77 1.21
CA ALA A 60 14.75 -2.75 0.58
C ALA A 60 15.57 -3.90 0.00
N TYR A 61 15.11 -5.13 0.26
CA TYR A 61 15.72 -6.38 -0.19
C TYR A 61 14.71 -7.09 -1.10
N LEU A 62 15.10 -7.30 -2.36
CA LEU A 62 14.23 -7.85 -3.42
C LEU A 62 14.60 -9.28 -3.81
N GLN A 63 15.54 -9.88 -3.09
CA GLN A 63 15.96 -11.26 -3.30
C GLN A 63 14.77 -12.21 -3.00
N PRO A 64 14.35 -13.06 -3.96
CA PRO A 64 13.23 -13.99 -3.78
C PRO A 64 13.39 -14.96 -2.60
N GLU A 65 14.63 -15.15 -2.15
CA GLU A 65 14.99 -15.96 -1.01
C GLU A 65 14.60 -15.33 0.34
N LEU A 66 14.48 -14.00 0.39
CA LEU A 66 14.24 -13.25 1.62
C LEU A 66 12.77 -12.88 1.81
N SER A 67 11.99 -12.86 0.72
CA SER A 67 10.57 -12.50 0.75
C SER A 67 9.86 -12.92 -0.54
N GLU A 68 8.51 -13.06 -0.54
CA GLU A 68 7.73 -13.27 -1.78
C GLU A 68 7.42 -11.94 -2.51
N TYR A 69 7.78 -10.82 -1.89
CA TYR A 69 7.63 -9.48 -2.42
C TYR A 69 8.89 -8.68 -2.05
N ASP A 70 8.89 -7.87 -0.99
CA ASP A 70 10.08 -7.21 -0.44
C ASP A 70 10.32 -7.62 1.01
N ALA A 71 11.57 -7.63 1.43
CA ALA A 71 11.95 -7.53 2.83
C ALA A 71 12.57 -6.15 3.07
N TRP A 72 12.48 -5.61 4.27
CA TRP A 72 13.02 -4.29 4.54
C TRP A 72 13.60 -4.14 5.94
N PHE A 73 14.52 -3.19 6.04
CA PHE A 73 15.06 -2.70 7.30
C PHE A 73 15.05 -1.16 7.31
N ASN A 74 14.66 -0.58 8.45
CA ASN A 74 14.86 0.83 8.74
C ASN A 74 14.93 1.04 10.26
N VAL A 75 15.42 2.21 10.68
CA VAL A 75 15.32 2.64 12.09
C VAL A 75 14.14 3.60 12.22
N LYS A 76 13.34 3.42 13.27
CA LYS A 76 12.22 4.31 13.61
C LYS A 76 12.09 4.42 15.12
N ASP A 77 12.06 5.64 15.64
CA ASP A 77 11.92 5.91 17.08
C ASP A 77 12.94 5.09 17.92
N ASP A 78 14.21 5.09 17.46
CA ASP A 78 15.33 4.31 18.01
C ASP A 78 15.16 2.77 18.00
N LEU A 79 14.14 2.26 17.31
CA LEU A 79 13.89 0.82 17.15
C LEU A 79 14.32 0.34 15.76
N LEU A 80 14.94 -0.85 15.72
CA LEU A 80 15.23 -1.58 14.50
C LEU A 80 13.93 -2.22 13.99
N VAL A 81 13.45 -1.75 12.84
CA VAL A 81 12.26 -2.27 12.17
C VAL A 81 12.70 -3.24 11.08
N LEU A 82 12.29 -4.50 11.20
CA LEU A 82 12.58 -5.55 10.21
C LEU A 82 11.26 -6.14 9.74
N GLY A 83 11.10 -6.32 8.44
CA GLY A 83 9.87 -6.89 7.91
C GLY A 83 10.03 -7.66 6.60
N VAL A 84 9.02 -8.48 6.34
CA VAL A 84 8.85 -9.26 5.11
C VAL A 84 7.43 -9.12 4.60
N SER A 85 7.26 -9.33 3.31
CA SER A 85 5.99 -9.20 2.59
C SER A 85 5.70 -10.50 1.84
N VAL A 86 4.61 -11.18 2.18
CA VAL A 86 4.26 -12.50 1.64
C VAL A 86 2.93 -12.50 0.90
N LYS A 87 2.82 -13.37 -0.10
CA LYS A 87 1.56 -13.69 -0.79
C LYS A 87 0.80 -14.77 0.01
N ASP A 88 1.55 -15.67 0.65
CA ASP A 88 1.03 -16.74 1.49
C ASP A 88 1.42 -16.52 2.97
N MET A 89 0.41 -16.30 3.82
CA MET A 89 0.59 -16.01 5.24
C MET A 89 1.30 -17.13 6.00
N ASP A 90 1.19 -18.38 5.56
CA ASP A 90 1.86 -19.51 6.21
C ASP A 90 3.39 -19.45 6.05
N LYS A 91 3.86 -18.66 5.08
CA LYS A 91 5.30 -18.47 4.81
C LYS A 91 5.93 -17.33 5.59
N ILE A 92 5.17 -16.55 6.39
CA ILE A 92 5.72 -15.45 7.21
C ILE A 92 6.89 -15.95 8.05
N GLY A 93 6.70 -17.05 8.80
CA GLY A 93 7.73 -17.59 9.68
C GLY A 93 8.98 -18.04 8.93
N HIS A 94 8.80 -18.64 7.75
CA HIS A 94 9.90 -19.07 6.90
C HIS A 94 10.73 -17.88 6.40
N TYR A 95 10.09 -16.91 5.74
CA TYR A 95 10.80 -15.77 5.15
C TYR A 95 11.37 -14.83 6.19
N TYR A 96 10.62 -14.54 7.26
CA TYR A 96 11.12 -13.70 8.34
C TYR A 96 12.34 -14.34 9.03
N GLY A 97 12.31 -15.65 9.29
CA GLY A 97 13.47 -16.36 9.82
C GLY A 97 14.69 -16.30 8.91
N ARG A 98 14.50 -16.46 7.59
CA ARG A 98 15.59 -16.31 6.61
C ARG A 98 16.14 -14.88 6.55
N PHE A 99 15.26 -13.89 6.62
CA PHE A 99 15.66 -12.49 6.59
C PHE A 99 16.45 -12.14 7.85
N ILE A 100 16.02 -12.54 9.04
CA ILE A 100 16.78 -12.34 10.28
C ILE A 100 18.16 -13.00 10.19
N ALA A 101 18.24 -14.27 9.79
CA ALA A 101 19.53 -14.95 9.65
C ALA A 101 20.47 -14.23 8.66
N TYR A 102 19.93 -13.72 7.55
CA TYR A 102 20.69 -12.91 6.60
C TYR A 102 21.21 -11.61 7.24
N MET A 103 20.37 -10.89 8.00
CA MET A 103 20.77 -9.65 8.66
C MET A 103 21.80 -9.88 9.78
N GLU A 104 21.69 -10.99 10.51
CA GLU A 104 22.69 -11.40 11.51
C GLU A 104 24.05 -11.70 10.84
N GLU A 105 24.04 -12.47 9.75
CA GLU A 105 25.27 -12.87 9.04
C GLU A 105 25.94 -11.70 8.32
N LYS A 106 25.17 -10.91 7.56
CA LYS A 106 25.71 -9.88 6.66
C LYS A 106 25.84 -8.51 7.30
N HIS A 107 25.02 -8.21 8.29
CA HIS A 107 24.92 -6.89 8.92
C HIS A 107 25.11 -6.93 10.44
N ARG A 108 25.55 -8.06 11.01
CA ARG A 108 25.82 -8.22 12.44
C ARG A 108 24.66 -7.79 13.33
N LEU A 109 23.43 -8.00 12.86
CA LEU A 109 22.22 -7.75 13.64
C LEU A 109 22.32 -8.49 14.98
N ARG A 110 21.99 -7.78 16.06
CA ARG A 110 21.80 -8.35 17.40
C ARG A 110 20.53 -7.77 17.99
N ILE A 111 19.51 -8.58 18.12
CA ILE A 111 18.25 -8.20 18.79
C ILE A 111 18.39 -8.52 20.27
N SER A 112 18.31 -7.52 21.13
CA SER A 112 18.27 -7.71 22.59
C SER A 112 16.84 -7.92 23.09
N ARG A 113 15.86 -7.23 22.48
CA ARG A 113 14.45 -7.31 22.85
C ARG A 113 13.56 -6.96 21.66
N GLN A 114 12.59 -7.83 21.35
CA GLN A 114 11.47 -7.48 20.47
C GLN A 114 10.38 -6.78 21.30
N THR A 115 9.99 -5.57 20.92
CA THR A 115 8.99 -4.76 21.63
C THR A 115 7.59 -4.95 21.07
N LYS A 116 7.47 -5.19 19.76
CA LYS A 116 6.19 -5.31 19.06
C LYS A 116 6.34 -6.12 17.77
N GLU A 117 5.25 -6.75 17.35
CA GLU A 117 5.05 -7.23 15.99
C GLU A 117 3.74 -6.68 15.41
N GLU A 118 3.70 -6.52 14.10
CA GLU A 118 2.52 -6.06 13.36
C GLU A 118 2.33 -6.85 12.07
N LYS A 119 1.06 -7.00 11.66
CA LYS A 119 0.67 -7.53 10.36
C LYS A 119 -0.31 -6.56 9.70
N TRP A 120 -0.10 -6.30 8.42
CA TRP A 120 -0.97 -5.42 7.63
C TRP A 120 -1.21 -6.02 6.25
N LEU A 121 -2.26 -5.53 5.59
CA LEU A 121 -2.59 -5.87 4.21
C LEU A 121 -2.23 -4.71 3.30
N MET A 122 -1.75 -5.05 2.11
CA MET A 122 -1.58 -4.11 1.00
C MET A 122 -2.25 -4.72 -0.24
N PRO A 123 -2.83 -3.91 -1.14
CA PRO A 123 -3.27 -4.39 -2.45
C PRO A 123 -2.10 -5.00 -3.24
N HIS A 124 -2.36 -6.12 -3.91
CA HIS A 124 -1.42 -6.67 -4.88
C HIS A 124 -1.56 -5.92 -6.20
N ILE A 125 -0.65 -4.98 -6.47
CA ILE A 125 -0.64 -4.25 -7.74
C ILE A 125 -0.20 -5.19 -8.87
N ARG A 126 -1.03 -5.26 -9.91
CA ARG A 126 -0.85 -6.13 -11.07
C ARG A 126 -0.39 -5.34 -12.31
N PRO A 127 0.11 -6.04 -13.35
CA PRO A 127 0.55 -5.40 -14.59
C PRO A 127 -0.52 -4.46 -15.16
N GLY A 128 -0.06 -3.33 -15.70
CA GLY A 128 -0.94 -2.23 -16.13
C GLY A 128 -1.29 -1.22 -15.03
N CYS A 129 -1.03 -1.54 -13.74
CA CYS A 129 -1.22 -0.61 -12.61
C CYS A 129 -2.61 0.03 -12.63
N ARG A 130 -3.65 -0.82 -12.67
CA ARG A 130 -5.04 -0.39 -12.82
C ARG A 130 -5.43 0.50 -11.65
N VAL A 131 -5.96 1.68 -11.98
CA VAL A 131 -6.58 2.60 -11.03
C VAL A 131 -8.08 2.63 -11.30
N ASP A 132 -8.88 2.45 -10.26
CA ASP A 132 -10.33 2.62 -10.30
C ASP A 132 -10.69 3.96 -9.67
N TYR A 133 -11.28 4.85 -10.47
CA TYR A 133 -11.58 6.22 -10.05
C TYR A 133 -12.96 6.37 -9.38
N GLY A 134 -13.78 5.31 -9.35
CA GLY A 134 -15.08 5.34 -8.70
C GLY A 134 -16.27 5.00 -9.60
N VAL A 135 -17.43 4.83 -8.95
CA VAL A 135 -18.71 4.47 -9.55
C VAL A 135 -19.75 5.56 -9.26
N GLY A 136 -20.25 6.21 -10.31
CA GLY A 136 -21.24 7.27 -10.18
C GLY A 136 -20.73 8.43 -9.33
N ARG A 137 -21.35 8.65 -8.16
CA ARG A 137 -21.01 9.73 -7.21
C ARG A 137 -20.10 9.28 -6.07
N ILE A 138 -19.54 8.08 -6.16
CA ILE A 138 -18.59 7.53 -5.19
C ILE A 138 -17.23 7.49 -5.88
N LEU A 139 -16.25 8.25 -5.39
CA LEU A 139 -14.88 8.27 -5.87
C LEU A 139 -14.00 7.42 -4.96
N PHE A 140 -13.04 6.68 -5.52
CA PHE A 140 -12.04 5.95 -4.74
C PHE A 140 -10.73 6.74 -4.75
N ALA A 141 -10.05 6.86 -3.60
CA ALA A 141 -8.72 7.49 -3.51
C ALA A 141 -7.75 6.66 -2.64
N GLY A 142 -6.44 6.80 -2.89
CA GLY A 142 -5.39 6.03 -2.22
C GLY A 142 -5.39 4.55 -2.61
N GLU A 143 -5.08 3.67 -1.65
CA GLU A 143 -4.92 2.23 -1.90
C GLU A 143 -6.18 1.57 -2.46
N VAL A 144 -7.38 1.99 -2.01
CA VAL A 144 -8.65 1.43 -2.51
C VAL A 144 -8.85 1.74 -4.00
N ALA A 145 -8.31 2.86 -4.48
CA ALA A 145 -8.28 3.20 -5.91
C ALA A 145 -7.19 2.43 -6.68
N GLY A 146 -6.19 1.88 -6.00
CA GLY A 146 -5.03 1.23 -6.61
C GLY A 146 -3.79 2.13 -6.69
N PHE A 147 -3.77 3.27 -6.00
CA PHE A 147 -2.57 4.10 -5.89
C PHE A 147 -1.62 3.56 -4.82
N LEU A 148 -0.63 2.78 -5.24
CA LEU A 148 0.41 2.23 -4.39
C LEU A 148 1.69 2.03 -5.20
N ASN A 149 2.77 2.68 -4.76
CA ASN A 149 4.10 2.47 -5.34
C ASN A 149 4.73 1.17 -4.79
N PRO A 150 5.80 0.65 -5.42
CA PRO A 150 6.55 -0.49 -4.90
C PRO A 150 6.98 -0.31 -3.43
N MET A 151 7.25 -1.43 -2.74
CA MET A 151 7.63 -1.46 -1.31
C MET A 151 6.59 -0.84 -0.35
N GLY A 152 5.32 -0.78 -0.78
CA GLY A 152 4.22 -0.33 0.08
C GLY A 152 4.16 1.19 0.28
N GLU A 153 4.79 1.98 -0.58
CA GLU A 153 4.73 3.44 -0.48
C GLU A 153 3.39 3.96 -1.03
N GLY A 154 2.45 4.23 -0.11
CA GLY A 154 1.09 4.67 -0.44
C GLY A 154 0.64 5.98 0.23
N ILE A 155 1.41 6.51 1.18
CA ILE A 155 1.00 7.70 1.95
C ILE A 155 0.94 8.93 1.04
N SER A 156 1.99 9.17 0.24
CA SER A 156 2.04 10.33 -0.66
C SER A 156 0.94 10.25 -1.71
N ALA A 157 0.80 9.08 -2.34
CA ALA A 157 -0.20 8.82 -3.36
C ALA A 157 -1.63 8.91 -2.80
N GLY A 158 -1.86 8.47 -1.56
CA GLY A 158 -3.14 8.62 -0.86
C GLY A 158 -3.51 10.08 -0.63
N MET A 159 -2.57 10.90 -0.16
CA MET A 159 -2.79 12.34 0.03
C MET A 159 -3.05 13.06 -1.30
N GLU A 160 -2.22 12.83 -2.30
CA GLU A 160 -2.33 13.49 -3.60
C GLU A 160 -3.64 13.10 -4.32
N SER A 161 -3.95 11.81 -4.36
CA SER A 161 -5.17 11.32 -5.00
C SER A 161 -6.43 11.78 -4.27
N GLY A 162 -6.42 11.88 -2.94
CA GLY A 162 -7.52 12.44 -2.15
C GLY A 162 -7.72 13.93 -2.42
N TYR A 163 -6.64 14.70 -2.49
CA TYR A 163 -6.67 16.12 -2.86
C TYR A 163 -7.26 16.33 -4.27
N CYS A 164 -6.79 15.56 -5.25
CA CYS A 164 -7.30 15.59 -6.62
C CYS A 164 -8.78 15.23 -6.70
N ALA A 165 -9.24 14.19 -5.99
CA ALA A 165 -10.64 13.79 -5.96
C ALA A 165 -11.53 14.90 -5.37
N ALA A 166 -11.09 15.54 -4.27
CA ALA A 166 -11.82 16.61 -3.64
C ALA A 166 -11.96 17.84 -4.56
N ASN A 167 -10.88 18.26 -5.22
CA ASN A 167 -10.93 19.39 -6.15
C ASN A 167 -11.83 19.12 -7.36
N ALA A 168 -11.77 17.91 -7.92
CA ALA A 168 -12.66 17.55 -9.02
C ALA A 168 -14.14 17.65 -8.64
N VAL A 169 -14.50 17.26 -7.40
CA VAL A 169 -15.87 17.42 -6.87
C VAL A 169 -16.24 18.90 -6.71
N ILE A 170 -15.32 19.74 -6.19
CA ILE A 170 -15.55 21.17 -6.01
C ILE A 170 -15.81 21.86 -7.36
N GLU A 171 -15.02 21.54 -8.38
CA GLU A 171 -15.08 22.19 -9.70
C GLU A 171 -16.29 21.74 -10.54
N HIS A 172 -16.78 20.52 -10.33
CA HIS A 172 -17.76 19.89 -11.24
C HIS A 172 -18.94 19.22 -10.53
N LEU A 173 -19.32 19.72 -9.35
CA LEU A 173 -20.30 19.16 -8.41
C LEU A 173 -21.64 18.67 -9.02
N ASP A 174 -22.07 19.23 -10.15
CA ASP A 174 -23.35 18.87 -10.76
C ASP A 174 -23.25 17.63 -11.67
N ASN A 175 -22.08 17.34 -12.25
CA ASN A 175 -21.89 16.29 -13.25
C ASN A 175 -20.87 15.22 -12.79
N PRO A 176 -21.32 14.03 -12.35
CA PRO A 176 -20.44 12.94 -11.91
C PRO A 176 -19.41 12.47 -12.93
N GLU A 177 -19.78 12.45 -14.21
CA GLU A 177 -18.86 12.03 -15.26
C GLU A 177 -17.73 13.04 -15.45
N THR A 178 -18.05 14.33 -15.43
CA THR A 178 -17.04 15.39 -15.48
C THR A 178 -16.14 15.39 -14.25
N VAL A 179 -16.69 15.17 -13.05
CA VAL A 179 -15.89 14.99 -11.82
C VAL A 179 -14.89 13.85 -11.99
N ARG A 180 -15.35 12.68 -12.43
CA ARG A 180 -14.48 11.50 -12.57
C ARG A 180 -13.39 11.71 -13.62
N GLU A 181 -13.72 12.36 -14.74
CA GLU A 181 -12.74 12.70 -15.77
C GLU A 181 -11.72 13.74 -15.30
N ALA A 182 -12.16 14.79 -14.61
CA ALA A 182 -11.27 15.79 -14.03
C ALA A 182 -10.33 15.15 -12.99
N TYR A 183 -10.86 14.29 -12.13
CA TYR A 183 -10.06 13.53 -11.17
C TYR A 183 -9.01 12.67 -11.88
N ARG A 184 -9.42 11.82 -12.83
CA ARG A 184 -8.53 10.97 -13.63
C ARG A 184 -7.41 11.75 -14.30
N LYS A 185 -7.74 12.90 -14.90
CA LYS A 185 -6.78 13.77 -15.59
C LYS A 185 -5.79 14.40 -14.60
N SER A 186 -6.28 14.88 -13.46
CA SER A 186 -5.45 15.52 -12.44
C SER A 186 -4.43 14.56 -11.80
N THR A 187 -4.72 13.25 -11.76
CA THR A 187 -3.80 12.21 -11.24
C THR A 187 -3.00 11.49 -12.33
N GLU A 188 -2.99 11.98 -13.57
CA GLU A 188 -2.28 11.30 -14.68
C GLU A 188 -0.77 11.20 -14.42
N ASN A 189 -0.17 12.25 -13.86
CA ASN A 189 1.24 12.27 -13.48
C ASN A 189 1.53 11.29 -12.34
N LEU A 190 0.67 11.23 -11.32
CA LEU A 190 0.77 10.29 -10.21
C LEU A 190 0.72 8.84 -10.69
N LYS A 191 -0.27 8.51 -11.53
CA LYS A 191 -0.39 7.17 -12.14
C LYS A 191 0.82 6.83 -13.01
N SER A 192 1.27 7.78 -13.82
CA SER A 192 2.44 7.59 -14.70
C SER A 192 3.72 7.39 -13.89
N TYR A 193 3.88 8.09 -12.77
CA TYR A 193 5.00 7.88 -11.84
C TYR A 193 4.98 6.48 -11.26
N MET A 194 3.82 6.04 -10.73
CA MET A 194 3.63 4.70 -10.19
C MET A 194 3.96 3.61 -11.20
N GLN A 195 3.47 3.74 -12.44
CA GLN A 195 3.78 2.80 -13.53
C GLN A 195 5.28 2.69 -13.81
N ARG A 196 6.00 3.81 -13.82
CA ARG A 196 7.47 3.80 -14.02
C ARG A 196 8.20 3.13 -12.85
N GLN A 197 7.78 3.37 -11.61
CA GLN A 197 8.39 2.73 -10.44
C GLN A 197 8.19 1.21 -10.48
N TRP A 198 6.98 0.76 -10.82
CA TRP A 198 6.66 -0.65 -10.96
C TRP A 198 7.42 -1.35 -12.10
N SER A 199 7.54 -0.71 -13.25
CA SER A 199 8.35 -1.21 -14.36
C SER A 199 9.84 -1.29 -14.00
N LEU A 200 10.35 -0.29 -13.27
CA LEU A 200 11.73 -0.28 -12.79
C LEU A 200 12.02 -1.49 -11.89
N VAL A 201 11.19 -1.74 -10.88
CA VAL A 201 11.41 -2.88 -9.97
C VAL A 201 11.22 -4.22 -10.67
N GLY A 202 10.32 -4.29 -11.68
CA GLY A 202 10.16 -5.46 -12.54
C GLY A 202 11.45 -5.84 -13.27
N GLY A 203 12.17 -4.85 -13.78
CA GLY A 203 13.48 -5.03 -14.43
C GLY A 203 14.65 -5.30 -13.47
N MET A 204 14.49 -5.06 -12.17
CA MET A 204 15.55 -5.21 -11.17
C MET A 204 15.55 -6.57 -10.47
N ALA A 205 14.38 -7.17 -10.24
CA ALA A 205 14.26 -8.36 -9.40
C ALA A 205 13.26 -9.37 -9.97
N GLY A 206 13.66 -10.64 -10.00
CA GLY A 206 12.81 -11.74 -10.49
C GLY A 206 11.46 -11.85 -9.78
N THR A 207 11.37 -11.40 -8.53
CA THR A 207 10.13 -11.35 -7.73
C THR A 207 9.03 -10.51 -8.39
N PHE A 208 9.41 -9.48 -9.14
CA PHE A 208 8.51 -8.52 -9.78
C PHE A 208 8.51 -8.62 -11.31
N ARG A 209 9.12 -9.65 -11.89
CA ARG A 209 9.28 -9.76 -13.35
C ARG A 209 7.97 -9.64 -14.13
N GLU A 210 6.84 -10.02 -13.53
CA GLU A 210 5.52 -9.84 -14.15
C GLU A 210 5.16 -8.37 -14.46
N MET A 211 5.84 -7.40 -13.83
CA MET A 211 5.61 -5.96 -13.97
C MET A 211 6.43 -5.31 -15.10
N GLU A 212 7.30 -6.05 -15.79
CA GLU A 212 7.99 -5.60 -17.03
C GLU A 212 7.00 -5.38 -18.18
#